data_AF-A0A6A5BBG5-F1
#
_entry.id   AF-A0A6A5BBG5-F1
#
_cell.length_a   1.000
_cell.length_b   1.000
_cell.length_c   1.000
_cell.angle_alpha   90.00
_cell.angle_beta   90.00
_cell.angle_gamma   90.00
#
_symmetry.space_group_name_H-M   'P 1'
#
loop_
_entity.id
_entity.type
_entity.pdbx_description
1 polymer ?
#
loop_
_entity_poly.entity_id
_entity_poly.type
_entity_poly.pdbx_seq_one_letter_code
_entity_poly.pdbx_strand_id
1 'polypeptide(L)'
;MKEFDIKEKERIQVINVLRNKADDKGWTKVFHRGNSGPIHASELKPKKKMKKVPQKMKHKLDLPFYKFQKVEKKKKAFEDLREQFERDQALIERMKREKKFETVSKANDSNI
;
A
#
# COMPACT_ATOMS: atom_id res chain seq x y z
N MET A 1 -6.43 -31.12 -24.38
CA MET A 1 -7.28 -30.06 -23.78
C MET A 1 -8.52 -30.63 -23.08
N LYS A 2 -9.37 -31.44 -23.75
CA LYS A 2 -10.62 -31.96 -23.15
C LYS A 2 -10.44 -32.83 -21.90
N GLU A 3 -9.41 -33.69 -21.86
CA GLU A 3 -9.17 -34.59 -20.71
C GLU A 3 -8.76 -33.85 -19.43
N PHE A 4 -8.00 -32.76 -19.56
CA PHE A 4 -7.59 -31.93 -18.44
C PHE A 4 -8.79 -31.20 -17.82
N ASP A 5 -9.68 -30.67 -18.66
CA ASP A 5 -10.89 -29.97 -18.20
C ASP A 5 -11.86 -30.91 -17.48
N ILE A 6 -11.94 -32.17 -17.90
CA ILE A 6 -12.75 -33.21 -17.23
C ILE A 6 -12.15 -33.51 -15.85
N LYS A 7 -10.84 -33.76 -15.79
CA LYS A 7 -10.13 -34.07 -14.54
C LYS A 7 -10.17 -32.91 -13.53
N GLU A 8 -10.12 -31.66 -14.00
CA GLU A 8 -10.22 -30.49 -13.13
C GLU A 8 -11.65 -30.30 -12.60
N LYS A 9 -12.69 -30.59 -13.40
CA LYS A 9 -14.09 -30.59 -12.93
C LYS A 9 -14.33 -31.65 -11.84
N GLU A 10 -13.81 -32.85 -12.03
CA GLU A 10 -13.88 -33.93 -11.02
C GLU A 10 -13.16 -33.51 -9.73
N ARG A 11 -11.99 -32.90 -9.84
CA ARG A 11 -11.23 -32.38 -8.70
C ARG A 11 -12.00 -31.33 -7.90
N ILE A 12 -12.66 -30.39 -8.58
CA ILE A 12 -13.49 -29.36 -7.94
C ILE A 12 -14.68 -29.99 -7.21
N GLN A 13 -15.32 -31.00 -7.79
CA GLN A 13 -16.42 -31.73 -7.14
C GLN A 13 -15.95 -32.40 -5.85
N VAL A 14 -14.80 -33.10 -5.88
CA VAL A 14 -14.22 -33.74 -4.69
C VAL A 14 -13.91 -32.72 -3.59
N ILE A 15 -13.36 -31.56 -3.95
CA ILE A 15 -13.06 -30.48 -2.99
C ILE A 15 -14.33 -29.94 -2.34
N ASN A 16 -15.39 -29.73 -3.12
CA ASN A 16 -16.66 -29.24 -2.59
C ASN A 16 -17.27 -30.23 -1.58
N VAL A 17 -17.13 -31.54 -1.82
CA VAL A 17 -17.54 -32.57 -0.87
C VAL A 17 -16.67 -32.54 0.39
N LEU A 18 -15.35 -32.44 0.24
CA LEU A 18 -14.40 -32.41 1.37
C LEU A 18 -14.50 -31.12 2.21
N ARG A 19 -14.97 -30.02 1.63
CA ARG A 19 -15.12 -28.73 2.34
C ARG A 19 -16.16 -28.78 3.45
N ASN A 20 -17.18 -29.62 3.29
CA ASN A 20 -18.30 -29.72 4.23
C ASN A 20 -18.23 -30.98 5.10
N LYS A 21 -17.24 -31.85 4.89
CA LYS A 21 -17.03 -33.05 5.68
C LYS A 21 -15.95 -32.81 6.74
N ALA A 22 -16.26 -33.20 7.97
CA ALA A 22 -15.27 -33.30 9.04
C ALA A 22 -14.65 -34.70 9.04
N ASP A 23 -13.37 -34.78 9.39
CA ASP A 23 -12.66 -36.04 9.54
C ASP A 23 -13.11 -36.79 10.82
N ASP A 24 -12.66 -38.04 11.01
CA ASP A 24 -13.01 -38.90 12.16
C ASP A 24 -12.72 -38.26 13.54
N LYS A 25 -11.85 -37.25 13.57
CA LYS A 25 -11.47 -36.47 14.75
C LYS A 25 -12.23 -35.14 14.89
N GLY A 26 -13.24 -34.89 14.05
CA GLY A 26 -14.07 -33.69 14.05
C GLY A 26 -13.43 -32.43 13.44
N TRP A 27 -12.28 -32.56 12.77
CA TRP A 27 -11.60 -31.42 12.14
C TRP A 27 -12.11 -31.19 10.72
N THR A 28 -12.28 -29.91 10.35
CA THR A 28 -12.62 -29.52 8.98
C THR A 28 -11.38 -28.99 8.25
N LYS A 29 -11.23 -29.37 6.99
CA LYS A 29 -10.10 -28.95 6.17
C LYS A 29 -10.31 -27.53 5.64
N VAL A 30 -9.37 -26.62 5.94
CA VAL A 30 -9.44 -25.21 5.49
C VAL A 30 -8.94 -25.08 4.05
N PHE A 31 -9.78 -24.56 3.17
CA PHE A 31 -9.44 -24.24 1.78
C PHE A 31 -9.29 -22.72 1.59
N HIS A 32 -8.26 -22.27 0.88
CA HIS A 32 -8.11 -20.85 0.51
C HIS A 32 -9.00 -20.53 -0.69
N ARG A 33 -9.71 -19.40 -0.66
CA ARG A 33 -10.44 -18.91 -1.84
C ARG A 33 -9.44 -18.64 -2.97
N GLY A 34 -9.63 -19.28 -4.12
CA GLY A 34 -8.76 -19.16 -5.30
C GLY A 34 -7.70 -20.26 -5.47
N ASN A 35 -7.60 -21.22 -4.55
CA ASN A 35 -6.73 -22.40 -4.72
C ASN A 35 -7.60 -23.62 -5.06
N SER A 36 -7.35 -24.27 -6.20
CA SER A 36 -8.10 -25.45 -6.68
C SER A 36 -7.71 -26.76 -5.99
N GLY A 37 -7.24 -26.70 -4.74
CA GLY A 37 -6.78 -27.90 -4.03
C GLY A 37 -6.53 -27.71 -2.54
N PRO A 38 -6.60 -28.80 -1.76
CA PRO A 38 -6.07 -28.82 -0.42
C PRO A 38 -4.57 -28.61 -0.46
N ILE A 39 -4.07 -27.64 0.32
CA ILE A 39 -2.65 -27.30 0.39
C ILE A 39 -1.89 -28.51 0.93
N HIS A 40 -0.96 -29.07 0.14
CA HIS A 40 -0.11 -30.17 0.59
C HIS A 40 0.89 -29.65 1.63
N ALA A 41 1.31 -30.47 2.59
CA ALA A 41 2.22 -30.03 3.66
C ALA A 41 3.57 -29.49 3.12
N SER A 42 3.99 -29.94 1.93
CA SER A 42 5.18 -29.43 1.22
C SER A 42 5.00 -28.02 0.60
N GLU A 43 3.76 -27.58 0.39
CA GLU A 43 3.41 -26.25 -0.12
C GLU A 43 3.28 -25.21 1.01
N LEU A 44 3.15 -25.68 2.26
CA LEU A 44 3.30 -24.87 3.47
C LEU A 44 4.76 -24.50 3.73
N LYS A 45 5.50 -24.07 2.68
CA LYS A 45 6.71 -23.28 2.95
C LYS A 45 6.24 -22.06 3.73
N PRO A 46 6.83 -21.75 4.90
CA PRO A 46 6.44 -20.57 5.66
C PRO A 46 6.68 -19.36 4.76
N LYS A 47 5.61 -18.85 4.13
CA LYS A 47 5.66 -17.60 3.38
C LYS A 47 6.26 -16.59 4.36
N LYS A 48 7.33 -15.91 3.93
CA LYS A 48 8.10 -14.87 4.63
C LYS A 48 7.23 -13.68 5.11
N LYS A 49 6.14 -13.93 5.83
CA LYS A 49 5.24 -12.92 6.43
C LYS A 49 5.97 -12.15 7.54
N MET A 50 7.09 -12.68 8.05
CA MET A 50 7.97 -11.97 8.98
C MET A 50 8.54 -10.66 8.43
N LYS A 51 8.50 -10.38 7.11
CA LYS A 51 9.00 -9.09 6.59
C LYS A 51 7.99 -7.94 6.67
N LYS A 52 6.67 -8.19 6.71
CA LYS A 52 5.63 -7.14 6.75
C LYS A 52 5.12 -6.80 8.15
N VAL A 53 5.30 -7.72 9.11
CA VAL A 53 4.98 -7.49 10.53
C VAL A 53 5.86 -6.41 11.18
N PRO A 54 7.20 -6.34 10.97
CA PRO A 54 8.03 -5.38 11.69
C PRO A 54 7.75 -3.92 11.29
N GLN A 55 7.41 -3.64 10.02
CA GLN A 55 7.05 -2.27 9.61
C GLN A 55 5.81 -1.76 10.35
N LYS A 56 4.76 -2.57 10.43
CA LYS A 56 3.52 -2.19 11.14
C LYS A 56 3.71 -2.05 12.65
N MET A 57 4.61 -2.84 13.24
CA MET A 57 4.95 -2.74 14.67
C MET A 57 5.81 -1.50 14.95
N LYS A 58 6.80 -1.18 14.12
CA LYS A 58 7.61 0.04 14.24
C LYS A 58 6.76 1.31 14.26
N HIS A 59 5.81 1.42 13.32
CA HIS A 59 4.88 2.54 13.30
C HIS A 59 3.99 2.65 14.54
N LYS A 60 3.73 1.55 15.25
CA LYS A 60 2.95 1.55 16.50
C LYS A 60 3.78 1.98 17.71
N LEU A 61 5.07 1.60 17.73
CA LEU A 61 6.02 1.93 18.79
C LEU A 61 6.54 3.37 18.70
N ASP A 62 6.66 3.91 17.49
CA ASP A 62 7.14 5.29 17.25
C ASP A 62 6.03 6.35 17.34
N LEU A 63 4.80 5.99 17.70
CA LEU A 63 3.77 6.99 17.98
C LEU A 63 4.10 7.66 19.32
N PRO A 64 4.26 9.00 19.35
CA PRO A 64 4.46 9.70 20.60
C PRO A 64 3.28 9.42 21.54
N PHE A 65 3.60 8.93 22.74
CA PHE A 65 2.66 8.52 23.76
C PHE A 65 1.76 9.69 24.21
N TYR A 66 2.28 10.92 24.15
CA TYR A 66 1.54 12.12 24.53
C TYR A 66 1.24 13.04 23.34
N LYS A 67 0.05 13.67 23.38
CA LYS A 67 -0.42 14.59 22.33
C LYS A 67 0.51 15.79 22.11
N PHE A 68 1.18 16.28 23.14
CA PHE A 68 2.05 17.46 23.06
C PHE A 68 3.31 17.25 22.19
N GLN A 69 3.88 16.04 22.17
CA GLN A 69 5.04 15.71 21.32
C GLN A 69 4.71 15.76 19.81
N LYS A 70 3.44 15.58 19.43
CA LYS A 70 2.98 15.75 18.04
C LYS A 70 2.89 17.23 17.65
N VAL A 71 2.63 18.11 18.60
CA VAL A 71 2.43 19.54 18.36
C VAL A 71 3.78 20.22 18.11
N GLU A 72 4.81 19.90 18.89
CA GLU A 72 6.15 20.48 18.71
C GLU A 72 6.79 20.09 17.36
N LYS A 73 6.73 18.81 16.97
CA LYS A 73 7.24 18.36 15.68
C LYS A 73 6.54 19.03 14.49
N LYS A 74 5.23 19.28 14.62
CA LYS A 74 4.46 19.99 13.58
C LYS A 74 4.81 21.46 13.52
N LYS A 75 5.00 22.14 14.66
CA LYS A 75 5.40 23.55 14.71
C LYS A 75 6.68 23.82 13.91
N LYS A 76 7.71 23.00 14.11
CA LYS A 76 8.97 23.13 13.35
C LYS A 76 8.75 22.97 11.83
N ALA A 77 7.97 21.98 11.42
CA ALA A 77 7.66 21.79 10.00
C ALA A 77 6.84 22.95 9.40
N PHE A 78 5.97 23.58 10.19
CA PHE A 78 5.24 24.77 9.76
C PHE A 78 6.13 26.01 9.67
N GLU A 79 7.08 26.17 10.57
CA GLU A 79 8.08 27.24 10.53
C GLU A 79 8.97 27.11 9.28
N ASP A 80 9.49 25.91 9.01
CA ASP A 80 10.29 25.63 7.81
C ASP A 80 9.51 25.91 6.51
N LEU A 81 8.22 25.52 6.47
CA LEU A 81 7.34 25.75 5.31
C LEU A 81 7.05 27.25 5.11
N ARG A 82 6.85 27.99 6.20
CA ARG A 82 6.62 29.43 6.15
C ARG A 82 7.85 30.16 5.63
N GLU A 83 9.04 29.78 6.08
CA GLU A 83 10.29 30.37 5.61
C GLU A 83 10.52 30.12 4.12
N GLN A 84 10.20 28.92 3.63
CA GLN A 84 10.23 28.61 2.20
C GLN A 84 9.27 29.49 1.41
N PHE A 85 8.03 29.65 1.90
CA PHE A 85 7.03 30.47 1.24
C PHE A 85 7.43 31.95 1.16
N GLU A 86 8.00 32.51 2.23
CA GLU A 86 8.50 33.89 2.23
C GLU A 86 9.69 34.07 1.26
N ARG A 87 10.59 33.08 1.17
CA ARG A 87 11.67 33.07 0.17
C ARG A 87 11.14 33.03 -1.26
N ASP A 88 10.14 32.19 -1.53
CA ASP A 88 9.53 32.08 -2.85
C ASP A 88 8.76 33.35 -3.22
N GLN A 89 8.05 33.97 -2.27
CA GLN A 89 7.41 35.26 -2.48
C GLN A 89 8.43 36.35 -2.83
N ALA A 90 9.54 36.44 -2.09
CA ALA A 90 10.60 37.39 -2.38
C ALA A 90 11.25 37.16 -3.76
N LEU A 91 11.40 35.89 -4.17
CA LEU A 91 11.89 35.54 -5.50
C LEU A 91 10.90 35.99 -6.59
N ILE A 92 9.61 35.66 -6.43
CA ILE A 92 8.55 36.05 -7.38
C ILE A 92 8.48 37.57 -7.49
N GLU A 93 8.56 38.31 -6.38
CA GLU A 93 8.58 39.77 -6.41
C GLU A 93 9.77 40.34 -7.18
N ARG A 94 10.98 39.78 -6.99
CA ARG A 94 12.15 40.16 -7.78
C ARG A 94 11.93 39.89 -9.28
N MET A 95 11.41 38.71 -9.62
CA MET A 95 11.12 38.35 -11.02
C MET A 95 10.03 39.24 -11.65
N LYS A 96 9.02 39.66 -10.87
CA LYS A 96 8.00 40.62 -11.29
C LYS A 96 8.60 42.00 -11.55
N ARG A 97 9.49 42.49 -10.67
CA ARG A 97 10.21 43.76 -10.87
C ARG A 97 11.11 43.74 -12.10
N GLU A 98 11.75 42.60 -12.37
CA GLU A 98 12.58 42.39 -13.56
C GLU A 98 11.77 42.17 -14.87
N LYS A 99 10.42 42.23 -14.83
CA LYS A 99 9.50 41.96 -15.97
C LYS A 99 9.76 40.65 -16.71
N LYS A 100 10.48 39.70 -16.11
CA LYS A 100 10.75 38.37 -16.69
C LYS A 100 9.50 37.48 -16.73
N PHE A 101 8.47 37.83 -15.97
CA PHE A 101 7.21 37.08 -15.93
C PHE A 101 6.28 37.36 -17.12
N GLU A 102 6.26 38.60 -17.64
CA GLU A 102 5.37 38.97 -18.76
C GLU A 102 5.84 38.42 -20.12
N THR A 103 7.15 38.18 -20.27
CA THR A 103 7.71 37.61 -21.51
C THR A 103 7.48 36.11 -21.61
N VAL A 104 7.49 35.40 -20.47
CA VAL A 104 7.27 33.94 -20.41
C VAL A 104 5.78 33.58 -20.59
N SER A 105 4.84 34.38 -20.05
CA SER A 105 3.42 34.11 -20.26
C SER A 105 3.01 34.33 -21.72
N LYS A 106 3.47 35.41 -22.35
CA LYS A 106 3.19 35.72 -23.76
C LYS A 106 3.77 34.69 -24.73
N ALA A 107 4.91 34.07 -24.40
CA ALA A 107 5.53 33.02 -25.22
C ALA A 107 4.76 31.68 -25.18
N ASN A 108 4.05 31.40 -24.09
CA ASN A 108 3.20 30.20 -23.98
C ASN A 108 1.84 30.39 -24.63
N ASP A 109 1.29 31.62 -24.62
CA ASP A 109 0.02 31.93 -25.28
C ASP A 109 0.15 32.04 -26.82
N SER A 110 1.37 32.24 -27.34
CA SER A 110 1.64 32.29 -28.79
C SER A 110 1.90 30.92 -29.44
N ASN A 111 1.84 29.82 -28.68
CA ASN A 111 2.09 28.46 -29.14
C ASN A 111 0.81 27.58 -29.15
N ILE A 112 -0.37 28.22 -29.11
CA ILE A 112 -1.70 27.64 -29.34
C ILE A 112 -2.31 28.39 -30.53
#